data_AF-A0A8B9ZVF1-F1
#
_entry.id   AF-A0A8B9ZVF1-F1
#
_cell.length_a   1.000
_cell.length_b   1.000
_cell.length_c   1.000
_cell.angle_alpha   90.00
_cell.angle_beta   90.00
_cell.angle_gamma   90.00
#
_symmetry.space_group_name_H-M   'P 1'
#
loop_
_entity.id
_entity.type
_entity.pdbx_description
1 polymer ?
#
loop_
_entity_poly.entity_id
_entity_poly.type
_entity_poly.pdbx_seq_one_letter_code
_entity_poly.pdbx_strand_id
1 'polypeptide(L)' 'QEWLSGDFLIPILRPSTKEFHDPLIYIESVRAQVEKYGMCRVSLFLSAGVCQG' A
#
# COMPACT_ATOMS: atom_id res chain seq x y z
N GLN A 1 -11.56 17.72 8.17
CA GLN A 1 -11.70 16.73 7.08
C GLN A 1 -11.20 17.42 5.82
N GLU A 2 -9.89 17.44 5.61
CA GLU A 2 -9.28 18.22 4.53
C GLU A 2 -8.16 17.37 3.91
N TRP A 3 -8.56 16.43 3.04
CA TRP A 3 -7.63 15.64 2.21
C TRP A 3 -8.21 15.36 0.82
N LEU A 4 -9.20 16.14 0.38
CA LEU A 4 -9.92 15.90 -0.89
C LEU A 4 -9.84 17.09 -1.86
N SER A 5 -8.85 17.96 -1.70
CA SER A 5 -8.65 19.08 -2.63
C SER A 5 -7.48 18.79 -3.55
N GLY A 6 -7.77 18.13 -4.67
CA GLY A 6 -6.89 18.03 -5.82
C GLY A 6 -6.75 16.60 -6.33
N ASP A 7 -6.94 16.45 -7.64
CA ASP A 7 -6.99 15.25 -8.47
C ASP A 7 -5.75 14.31 -8.46
N PHE A 8 -5.09 14.13 -7.32
CA PHE A 8 -4.11 13.06 -7.12
C PHE A 8 -4.84 11.84 -6.55
N LEU A 9 -5.32 10.97 -7.44
CA LEU A 9 -5.81 9.65 -7.04
C LEU A 9 -4.69 8.93 -6.29
N ILE A 10 -4.79 8.84 -4.96
CA ILE A 10 -3.81 8.11 -4.15
C ILE A 10 -3.95 6.62 -4.51
N PRO A 11 -2.94 6.00 -5.14
CA PRO A 11 -3.03 4.61 -5.58
C PRO A 11 -3.20 3.69 -4.36
N ILE A 12 -4.13 2.74 -4.49
CA ILE A 12 -4.36 1.69 -3.49
C ILE A 12 -3.65 0.43 -3.96
N LEU A 13 -2.59 0.07 -3.26
CA LEU A 13 -1.84 -1.17 -3.44
C LEU A 13 -2.50 -2.30 -2.63
N ARG A 14 -2.67 -3.46 -3.25
CA ARG A 14 -3.28 -4.66 -2.65
C ARG A 14 -2.36 -5.86 -2.84
N PRO A 15 -1.23 -5.93 -2.11
CA PRO A 15 -0.35 -7.08 -2.21
C PRO A 15 -1.01 -8.33 -1.66
N SER A 16 -0.63 -9.48 -2.21
CA SER A 16 -0.88 -10.76 -1.57
C SER A 16 -0.02 -10.93 -0.31
N THR A 17 -0.38 -11.89 0.55
CA THR A 17 0.42 -12.24 1.73
C THR A 17 1.86 -12.63 1.37
N LYS A 18 2.07 -13.23 0.19
CA LYS A 18 3.40 -13.61 -0.29
C LYS A 18 4.25 -12.38 -0.65
N GLU A 19 3.63 -11.39 -1.30
CA GLU A 19 4.31 -10.16 -1.72
C GLU A 19 4.58 -9.23 -0.54
N PHE A 20 3.72 -9.25 0.49
CA PHE A 20 3.86 -8.44 1.69
C PHE A 20 4.58 -9.15 2.85
N HIS A 21 5.33 -10.21 2.58
CA HIS A 21 6.07 -10.92 3.62
C HIS A 21 7.17 -10.04 4.25
N ASP A 22 7.87 -9.26 3.42
CA ASP A 22 8.82 -8.24 3.84
C ASP A 22 8.36 -6.86 3.32
N PRO A 23 7.90 -5.96 4.21
CA PRO A 23 7.39 -4.65 3.81
C PRO A 23 8.43 -3.77 3.11
N LEU A 24 9.71 -3.85 3.47
CA LEU A 24 10.76 -3.01 2.88
C LEU A 24 11.08 -3.48 1.45
N ILE A 25 11.14 -4.79 1.24
CA ILE A 25 11.28 -5.37 -0.10
C ILE A 25 10.07 -5.02 -0.95
N TYR A 26 8.86 -5.08 -0.39
CA TYR A 26 7.64 -4.71 -1.09
C TYR A 26 7.67 -3.24 -1.54
N ILE A 27 8.01 -2.32 -0.64
CA ILE A 27 8.11 -0.88 -0.95
C ILE A 27 9.08 -0.64 -2.12
N GLU A 28 10.25 -1.27 -2.10
CA GLU A 28 11.23 -1.11 -3.17
C GLU A 28 10.72 -1.69 -4.50
N SER A 29 10.00 -2.82 -4.46
CA SER A 29 9.43 -3.46 -5.67
C SER A 29 8.37 -2.61 -6.39
N VAL A 30 7.63 -1.79 -5.63
CA VAL A 30 6.54 -0.95 -6.19
C VAL A 30 6.95 0.51 -6.40
N ARG A 31 8.12 0.92 -5.87
CA ARG A 31 8.58 2.32 -5.86
C ARG A 31 8.48 2.99 -7.22
N ALA A 32 9.07 2.40 -8.26
CA ALA A 32 9.08 2.97 -9.60
C ALA A 32 7.67 3.22 -10.18
N GLN A 33 6.66 2.47 -9.73
CA GLN A 33 5.28 2.59 -10.20
C GLN A 33 4.51 3.72 -9.49
N VAL A 34 4.83 3.96 -8.21
CA VAL A 34 4.04 4.85 -7.34
C VAL A 34 4.73 6.16 -6.96
N GLU A 35 6.04 6.28 -7.17
CA GLU A 35 6.83 7.47 -6.80
C GLU A 35 6.28 8.75 -7.46
N LYS A 36 5.76 8.65 -8.70
CA LYS A 36 5.13 9.77 -9.42
C LYS A 36 3.90 10.36 -8.74
N TYR A 37 3.24 9.61 -7.85
CA TYR A 37 2.08 10.09 -7.10
C TYR A 37 2.46 10.71 -5.74
N GLY A 38 3.73 10.60 -5.31
CA GLY A 38 4.23 11.08 -4.02
C GLY A 38 3.75 10.30 -2.79
N MET A 39 2.61 9.62 -2.88
CA MET A 39 2.02 8.81 -1.82
C MET A 39 1.26 7.62 -2.40
N CYS A 40 1.19 6.51 -1.64
CA CYS A 40 0.29 5.39 -1.91
C CYS A 40 -0.33 4.87 -0.60
N ARG A 41 -1.43 4.12 -0.71
CA ARG A 41 -2.04 3.40 0.42
C ARG A 41 -1.88 1.90 0.20
N VAL A 42 -1.42 1.18 1.21
CA VAL A 42 -1.38 -0.29 1.17
C VAL A 42 -2.58 -0.84 1.94
N SER A 43 -3.41 -1.64 1.28
CA SER A 43 -4.58 -2.29 1.86
C SER A 43 -4.35 -3.79 1.88
N LEU A 44 -3.98 -4.31 3.06
CA LEU A 44 -3.87 -5.75 3.28
C LEU A 44 -5.25 -6.32 3.59
N PHE A 45 -5.66 -7.33 2.82
CA PHE A 45 -6.74 -8.21 3.26
C PHE A 45 -6.15 -9.15 4.32
N LEU A 46 -6.09 -8.67 5.55
CA LEU A 46 -6.04 -9.58 6.69
C LEU A 46 -7.40 -10.28 6.70
N SER A 47 -7.45 -11.54 6.28
CA SER A 47 -8.52 -12.42 6.74
C SER A 47 -8.57 -12.25 8.26
N ALA A 48 -9.77 -12.12 8.83
CA ALA A 48 -10.02 -11.68 10.21
C ALA A 48 -9.46 -12.61 11.33
N GLY A 49 -8.40 -13.38 11.07
CA GLY A 49 -7.79 -14.36 11.96
C GLY A 49 -6.26 -14.34 12.05
N VAL A 50 -5.54 -13.35 11.52
CA VAL A 50 -4.08 -13.22 11.75
C VAL A 50 -3.74 -11.87 12.40
N CYS A 51 -4.14 -11.73 13.66
CA CYS A 51 -3.37 -10.98 14.65
C CYS A 51 -2.68 -12.04 15.52
N GLN A 52 -1.53 -12.55 15.09
CA GLN A 52 -0.65 -13.27 16.01
C GLN A 52 0.20 -12.21 16.71
N GLY A 53 -0.07 -12.05 18.00
CA GLY A 53 0.74 -11.24 18.90
C GLY A 53 2.05 -11.89 19.30
#